data_AF-A0A9D7G772-F1
#
_entry.id   AF-A0A9D7G772-F1
#
_cell.length_a   1.000
_cell.length_b   1.000
_cell.length_c   1.000
_cell.angle_alpha   90.00
_cell.angle_beta   90.00
_cell.angle_gamma   90.00
#
_symmetry.space_group_name_H-M   'P 1'
#
loop_
_entity.id
_entity.type
_entity.pdbx_description
1 polymer ?
#
loop_
_entity_poly.entity_id
_entity_poly.type
_entity_poly.pdbx_seq_one_letter_code
_entity_poly.pdbx_strand_id
1 'polypeptide(L)'
;MRVLPPQGNKVAIGNFEPQGQEFMQHTVELKPGDMVYVFSDGYADQFGGPKGKKFLYRRFRELLVEVSAHSPDRQRRMLHDAFNAWRGAHEQVDDILVIGMRV
;
A
#
# COMPACT_ATOMS: atom_id res chain seq x y z
N MET A 1 8.43 -11.11 9.95
CA MET A 1 7.32 -10.51 9.18
C MET A 1 7.45 -10.92 7.72
N ARG A 2 6.41 -11.49 7.11
CA ARG A 2 6.45 -11.99 5.72
C ARG A 2 5.79 -10.96 4.80
N VAL A 3 6.57 -10.37 3.89
CA VAL A 3 6.03 -9.53 2.81
C VAL A 3 5.84 -10.44 1.59
N LEU A 4 4.60 -10.69 1.19
CA LEU A 4 4.32 -11.46 -0.02
C LEU A 4 4.43 -10.55 -1.25
N PRO A 5 5.06 -11.00 -2.35
CA PRO A 5 5.12 -10.21 -3.57
C PRO A 5 3.69 -10.02 -4.13
N PRO A 6 3.40 -8.86 -4.76
CA PRO A 6 2.13 -8.66 -5.44
C PRO A 6 2.02 -9.67 -6.60
N GLN A 7 1.01 -10.53 -6.54
CA GLN A 7 0.74 -11.59 -7.51
C GLN A 7 -0.57 -11.33 -8.30
N GLY A 8 -1.06 -10.09 -8.25
CA GLY A 8 -2.26 -9.70 -8.97
C GLY A 8 -2.05 -9.73 -10.49
N ASN A 9 -3.08 -10.16 -11.22
CA ASN A 9 -3.14 -10.03 -12.66
C ASN A 9 -3.00 -8.54 -13.04
N LYS A 10 -2.14 -8.24 -14.02
CA LYS A 10 -1.92 -6.86 -14.50
C LYS A 10 -3.02 -6.43 -15.49
N VAL A 11 -4.27 -6.61 -15.10
CA VAL A 11 -5.42 -6.25 -15.93
C VAL A 11 -6.50 -5.62 -15.07
N ALA A 12 -7.11 -4.56 -15.58
CA ALA A 12 -8.20 -3.86 -14.91
C ALA A 12 -9.51 -4.64 -15.03
N ILE A 13 -10.36 -4.53 -14.02
CA ILE A 13 -11.74 -5.03 -14.10
C ILE A 13 -12.48 -4.21 -15.17
N GLY A 14 -13.20 -4.88 -16.07
CA GLY A 14 -13.91 -4.23 -17.17
C GLY A 14 -13.08 -4.01 -18.44
N ASN A 15 -11.92 -4.67 -18.55
CA ASN A 15 -11.18 -4.70 -19.82
C ASN A 15 -12.02 -5.37 -20.92
N PHE A 16 -12.02 -4.79 -22.13
CA PHE A 16 -12.85 -5.23 -23.26
C PHE A 16 -12.25 -6.44 -24.01
N GLU A 17 -11.55 -7.33 -23.31
CA GLU A 17 -11.03 -8.53 -23.95
C GLU A 17 -12.18 -9.50 -24.26
N PRO A 18 -12.30 -9.98 -25.51
CA PRO A 18 -13.44 -10.78 -25.97
C PRO A 18 -13.48 -12.20 -25.38
N GLN A 19 -12.45 -12.63 -24.66
CA GLN A 19 -12.37 -13.92 -24.00
C GLN A 19 -12.38 -13.68 -22.48
N GLY A 20 -13.28 -14.38 -21.78
CA GLY A 20 -13.52 -14.19 -20.35
C GLY A 20 -12.23 -14.09 -19.55
N GLN A 21 -12.08 -12.99 -18.83
CA GLN A 21 -10.91 -12.73 -18.01
C GLN A 21 -10.91 -13.65 -16.79
N GLU A 22 -9.91 -14.50 -16.68
CA GLU A 22 -9.68 -15.31 -15.47
C GLU A 22 -8.79 -14.54 -14.48
N PHE A 23 -9.26 -14.45 -13.23
CA PHE A 23 -8.49 -13.89 -12.12
C PHE A 23 -7.87 -15.02 -11.31
N MET A 24 -6.58 -14.91 -11.01
CA MET A 24 -5.91 -15.91 -10.20
C MET A 24 -6.27 -15.73 -8.73
N GLN A 25 -6.86 -16.76 -8.13
CA GLN A 25 -7.08 -16.79 -6.68
C GLN A 25 -5.79 -17.20 -5.96
N HIS A 26 -5.43 -16.44 -4.94
CA HIS A 26 -4.32 -16.74 -4.04
C HIS A 26 -4.84 -16.97 -2.63
N THR A 27 -4.47 -18.09 -2.02
CA THR A 27 -4.83 -18.43 -0.64
C THR A 27 -3.58 -18.38 0.24
N VAL A 28 -3.68 -17.75 1.41
CA VAL A 28 -2.58 -17.62 2.37
C VAL A 28 -3.11 -17.98 3.75
N GLU A 29 -2.39 -18.85 4.46
CA GLU A 29 -2.67 -19.14 5.88
C GLU A 29 -2.12 -18.02 6.77
N LEU A 30 -2.95 -17.54 7.70
CA LEU A 30 -2.62 -16.48 8.65
C LEU A 30 -2.49 -17.05 10.07
N LYS A 31 -1.61 -16.44 10.86
CA LYS A 31 -1.41 -16.77 12.28
C LYS A 31 -1.83 -15.60 13.18
N PRO A 32 -2.20 -15.86 14.44
CA PRO A 32 -2.47 -14.80 15.40
C PRO A 32 -1.30 -13.80 15.48
N GLY A 33 -1.62 -12.51 15.41
CA GLY A 33 -0.64 -11.42 15.40
C GLY A 33 -0.18 -10.97 14.01
N ASP A 34 -0.49 -11.72 12.94
CA ASP A 34 -0.17 -11.31 11.58
C ASP A 34 -0.91 -10.01 11.20
N MET A 35 -0.24 -9.20 10.38
CA MET A 35 -0.75 -7.92 9.89
C MET A 35 -0.89 -7.98 8.38
N VAL A 36 -2.10 -7.72 7.88
CA VAL A 36 -2.42 -7.69 6.45
C VAL A 36 -2.74 -6.26 6.03
N TYR A 37 -2.14 -5.82 4.93
CA TYR A 37 -2.37 -4.51 4.35
C TYR A 37 -2.91 -4.61 2.92
N VAL A 38 -3.92 -3.80 2.60
CA VAL A 38 -4.45 -3.59 1.26
C VAL A 38 -4.42 -2.08 0.98
N PHE A 39 -3.96 -1.67 -0.20
CA PHE A 39 -3.76 -0.26 -0.49
C PHE A 39 -3.89 0.05 -1.99
N SER A 40 -4.23 1.31 -2.31
CA SER A 40 -4.10 1.88 -3.65
C SER A 40 -2.67 2.38 -3.92
N ASP A 41 -2.38 2.70 -5.17
CA ASP A 41 -1.08 3.20 -5.66
C ASP A 41 -0.79 4.66 -5.26
N GLY A 42 -1.81 5.47 -5.00
CA GLY A 42 -1.67 6.90 -4.70
C GLY A 42 -0.63 7.25 -3.62
N TYR A 43 -0.48 6.43 -2.57
CA TYR A 43 0.57 6.67 -1.56
C TYR A 43 1.97 6.55 -2.17
N ALA A 44 2.21 5.50 -2.96
CA ALA A 44 3.50 5.25 -3.61
C ALA A 44 3.79 6.27 -4.72
N ASP A 45 2.76 6.79 -5.38
CA ASP A 45 2.88 7.74 -6.48
C ASP A 45 3.01 9.20 -6.04
N GLN A 46 2.79 9.49 -4.75
CA GLN A 46 2.98 10.84 -4.19
C GLN A 46 4.39 11.38 -4.43
N PHE A 47 4.46 12.57 -5.03
CA PHE A 47 5.69 13.34 -5.18
C PHE A 47 6.04 14.10 -3.89
N GLY A 48 7.33 14.19 -3.58
CA GLY A 48 7.81 14.85 -2.38
C GLY A 48 9.30 14.67 -2.11
N GLY A 49 9.67 14.94 -0.86
CA GLY A 49 11.04 14.92 -0.37
C GLY A 49 11.93 15.99 -1.00
N PRO A 50 13.21 16.06 -0.59
CA PRO A 50 14.12 17.15 -0.98
C PRO A 50 14.38 17.26 -2.49
N LYS A 51 14.06 16.22 -3.26
CA LYS A 51 14.30 16.13 -4.71
C LYS A 51 13.01 16.04 -5.53
N GLY A 52 11.82 16.23 -4.91
CA GLY A 52 10.53 16.16 -5.59
C GLY A 52 10.33 14.84 -6.34
N LYS A 53 10.61 13.70 -5.68
CA LYS A 53 10.49 12.35 -6.28
C LYS A 53 9.26 11.63 -5.76
N LYS A 54 8.79 10.63 -6.50
CA LYS A 54 7.77 9.69 -6.01
C LYS A 54 8.25 8.96 -4.74
N PHE A 55 7.32 8.61 -3.86
CA PHE A 55 7.61 7.85 -2.65
C PHE A 55 8.13 6.44 -2.99
N LEU A 56 7.49 5.81 -3.99
CA LEU A 56 7.73 4.48 -4.54
C LEU A 56 7.36 3.33 -3.60
N TYR A 57 6.94 2.20 -4.19
CA TYR A 57 6.51 1.02 -3.45
C TYR A 57 7.56 0.44 -2.50
N ARG A 58 8.85 0.60 -2.80
CA ARG A 58 9.92 0.07 -1.93
C ARG A 58 9.86 0.73 -0.55
N ARG A 59 9.85 2.07 -0.50
CA ARG A 59 9.75 2.82 0.76
C ARG A 59 8.42 2.59 1.45
N PHE A 60 7.34 2.46 0.67
CA PHE A 60 6.03 2.20 1.26
C PHE A 60 5.95 0.84 1.94
N ARG A 61 6.50 -0.21 1.34
CA ARG A 61 6.59 -1.52 2.00
C ARG A 61 7.46 -1.46 3.25
N GLU A 62 8.60 -0.77 3.21
CA GLU A 62 9.48 -0.56 4.37
C GLU A 62 8.73 0.15 5.51
N LEU A 63 7.97 1.20 5.20
CA LEU A 63 7.13 1.91 6.17
C LEU A 63 6.02 1.02 6.74
N LEU A 64 5.34 0.22 5.92
CA LEU A 64 4.32 -0.72 6.39
C LEU A 64 4.91 -1.78 7.33
N VAL A 65 6.14 -2.25 7.05
CA VAL A 65 6.88 -3.15 7.96
C VAL A 65 7.10 -2.47 9.31
N GLU A 66 7.61 -1.25 9.29
CA GLU A 66 7.92 -0.47 10.50
C GLU A 66 6.67 -0.24 11.36
N VAL A 67 5.58 0.26 10.75
CA VAL A 67 4.38 0.60 11.51
C VAL A 67 3.67 -0.64 12.06
N SER A 68 3.79 -1.80 11.41
CA SER A 68 3.07 -3.03 11.79
C SER A 68 3.29 -3.48 13.24
N ALA A 69 4.38 -3.08 13.88
CA ALA A 69 4.68 -3.38 15.28
C ALA A 69 3.86 -2.55 16.29
N HIS A 70 3.10 -1.55 15.82
CA HIS A 70 2.38 -0.62 16.67
C HIS A 70 0.87 -0.86 16.73
N SER A 71 0.19 -0.20 17.67
CA SER A 71 -1.28 -0.23 17.75
C SER A 71 -1.92 0.42 16.51
N PRO A 72 -3.13 0.00 16.09
CA PRO A 72 -3.78 0.53 14.89
C PRO A 72 -3.85 2.06 14.84
N ASP A 73 -4.19 2.71 15.95
CA ASP A 73 -4.21 4.19 16.02
C ASP A 73 -2.83 4.81 15.81
N ARG A 74 -1.78 4.18 16.34
CA ARG A 74 -0.40 4.65 16.15
C ARG A 74 0.05 4.41 14.71
N GLN A 75 -0.32 3.29 14.09
CA GLN A 75 -0.05 3.03 12.67
C GLN A 75 -0.67 4.11 11.79
N ARG A 76 -1.95 4.43 12.00
CA ARG A 76 -2.66 5.48 11.26
C ARG A 76 -1.92 6.82 11.35
N ARG A 77 -1.53 7.23 12.56
CA ARG A 77 -0.77 8.48 12.76
C ARG A 77 0.58 8.44 12.06
N MET A 78 1.35 7.36 12.22
CA MET A 78 2.67 7.24 11.58
C MET A 78 2.60 7.27 10.06
N LEU A 79 1.61 6.61 9.45
CA LEU A 79 1.38 6.67 8.00
C LEU A 79 0.99 8.09 7.56
N HIS A 80 0.08 8.75 8.28
CA HIS A 80 -0.33 10.12 7.98
C HIS A 80 0.83 11.12 8.09
N ASP A 81 1.63 11.00 9.14
CA ASP A 81 2.75 11.90 9.41
C ASP A 81 3.87 11.68 8.38
N ALA A 82 4.20 10.42 8.07
CA ALA A 82 5.17 10.09 7.04
C ALA A 82 4.72 10.58 5.65
N PHE A 83 3.44 10.44 5.32
CA PHE A 83 2.87 10.96 4.08
C PHE A 83 3.03 12.48 3.97
N ASN A 84 2.58 13.22 5.00
CA ASN A 84 2.66 14.68 4.99
C ASN A 84 4.09 15.20 5.03
N ALA A 85 4.97 14.55 5.79
CA ALA A 85 6.40 14.88 5.81
C ALA A 85 7.05 14.67 4.44
N TRP A 86 6.69 13.58 3.73
CA TRP A 86 7.18 13.36 2.39
C TRP A 86 6.62 14.38 1.41
N ARG A 87 5.29 14.51 1.34
CA ARG A 87 4.59 15.43 0.43
C ARG A 87 5.08 16.87 0.60
N GLY A 88 5.28 17.32 1.84
CA GLY A 88 5.64 18.71 2.12
C GLY A 88 4.63 19.67 1.51
N ALA A 89 5.11 20.62 0.71
CA ALA A 89 4.28 21.59 0.01
C ALA A 89 3.68 21.08 -1.32
N HIS A 90 4.02 19.87 -1.76
CA HIS A 90 3.45 19.32 -2.99
C HIS A 90 1.96 19.00 -2.81
N GLU A 91 1.18 19.14 -3.86
CA GLU A 91 -0.23 18.71 -3.82
C GLU A 91 -0.34 17.19 -3.79
N GLN A 92 -1.46 16.70 -3.26
CA GLN A 92 -1.80 15.28 -3.39
C GLN A 92 -2.17 15.00 -4.84
N VAL A 93 -1.58 13.96 -5.43
CA VAL A 93 -1.69 13.69 -6.87
C VAL A 93 -2.76 12.68 -7.25
N ASP A 94 -3.22 11.89 -6.28
CA ASP A 94 -4.16 10.79 -6.51
C ASP A 94 -4.92 10.44 -5.22
N ASP A 95 -5.97 9.63 -5.32
CA ASP A 95 -6.70 9.09 -4.19
C ASP A 95 -5.88 8.04 -3.43
N ILE A 96 -5.94 8.11 -2.09
CA ILE A 96 -5.13 7.26 -1.22
C ILE A 96 -6.03 6.44 -0.31
N LEU A 97 -5.90 5.12 -0.41
CA LEU A 97 -6.53 4.16 0.49
C LEU A 97 -5.47 3.22 1.07
N VAL A 98 -5.47 3.06 2.39
CA VAL A 98 -4.67 2.05 3.10
C VAL A 98 -5.55 1.42 4.17
N ILE A 99 -5.74 0.11 4.07
CA ILE A 99 -6.50 -0.71 5.01
C ILE A 99 -5.52 -1.66 5.68
N GLY A 100 -5.55 -1.70 7.01
CA GLY A 100 -4.77 -2.63 7.82
C GLY A 100 -5.66 -3.48 8.70
N MET A 101 -5.41 -4.79 8.72
CA MET A 101 -6.12 -5.75 9.57
C MET A 101 -5.12 -6.61 10.34
N ARG A 102 -5.35 -6.78 11.64
CA ARG A 102 -4.58 -7.69 12.49
C ARG A 102 -5.44 -8.90 12.84
N VAL A 103 -4.87 -10.10 12.68
CA VAL A 103 -5.49 -11.38 13.04
C VAL A 103 -5.29 -11.69 14.52
#